data_AF-A0A948DE13-F1
#
_entry.id   AF-A0A948DE13-F1
#
_cell.length_a   1.000
_cell.length_b   1.000
_cell.length_c   1.000
_cell.angle_alpha   90.00
_cell.angle_beta   90.00
_cell.angle_gamma   90.00
#
_symmetry.space_group_name_H-M   'P 1'
#
loop_
_entity.id
_entity.type
_entity.pdbx_description
1 polymer ?
#
loop_
_entity_poly.entity_id
_entity_poly.type
_entity_poly.pdbx_seq_one_letter_code
_entity_poly.pdbx_strand_id
1 'polypeptide(L)' 'MRVRALRGATTTGENTKEDIVSATTELLEEMLDRNDVGTDDVILIIFTSTPELTAEFPAAAVRKLGLSHIP' A
#
# COMPACT_ATOMS: atom_id res chain seq x y z
N MET A 1 8.94 16.32 17.04
CA MET A 1 8.66 15.02 16.41
C MET A 1 9.35 14.99 15.05
N ARG A 2 9.97 13.87 14.65
CA ARG A 2 10.68 13.76 13.37
C ARG A 2 9.86 12.87 12.44
N VAL A 3 9.45 13.39 11.29
CA VAL A 3 8.72 12.64 10.26
C VAL A 3 9.72 11.95 9.34
N ARG A 4 9.39 10.73 8.90
CA ARG A 4 10.16 9.96 7.91
C ARG A 4 9.20 9.45 6.84
N ALA A 5 9.73 9.21 5.64
CA ALA A 5 9.00 8.59 4.56
C ALA A 5 9.54 7.18 4.33
N LEU A 6 8.63 6.21 4.15
CA LEU A 6 8.96 4.86 3.74
C LEU A 6 8.67 4.72 2.24
N ARG A 7 9.50 3.93 1.54
CA ARG A 7 9.31 3.61 0.12
C ARG A 7 9.23 2.11 -0.05
N GLY A 8 8.23 1.67 -0.79
CA GLY A 8 8.08 0.29 -1.23
C GLY A 8 7.75 0.24 -2.71
N ALA A 9 8.02 -0.91 -3.31
CA ALA A 9 7.62 -1.25 -4.67
C ALA A 9 7.39 -2.76 -4.72
N THR A 10 6.40 -3.17 -5.50
CA THR A 10 6.07 -4.58 -5.76
C THR A 10 5.61 -4.72 -7.21
N THR A 11 5.45 -5.96 -7.67
CA THR A 11 4.94 -6.30 -9.00
C THR A 11 3.74 -7.23 -8.86
N THR A 12 2.80 -7.16 -9.79
CA THR A 12 1.67 -8.10 -9.86
C THR A 12 1.95 -9.18 -10.91
N GLY A 13 1.31 -10.35 -10.76
CA GLY A 13 1.38 -11.42 -11.77
C GLY A 13 0.58 -11.04 -13.02
N GLU A 14 -0.65 -10.56 -12.82
CA GLU A 14 -1.56 -10.12 -13.87
C GLU A 14 -2.13 -8.71 -13.59
N ASN A 15 -2.69 -8.07 -14.62
CA ASN A 15 -3.47 -6.83 -14.47
C ASN A 15 -4.91 -7.19 -14.08
N THR A 16 -5.08 -7.77 -12.89
CA THR A 16 -6.38 -8.10 -12.29
C THR A 16 -6.53 -7.35 -10.97
N LYS A 17 -7.79 -7.16 -10.56
CA LYS A 17 -8.10 -6.52 -9.27
C LYS A 17 -7.50 -7.31 -8.11
N GLU A 18 -7.64 -8.63 -8.16
CA GLU A 18 -7.22 -9.55 -7.12
C GLU A 18 -5.69 -9.47 -6.91
N ASP A 19 -4.92 -9.52 -8.00
CA ASP A 19 -3.46 -9.44 -7.94
C ASP A 19 -2.97 -8.07 -7.47
N ILE A 20 -3.53 -6.98 -8.00
CA ILE A 20 -3.17 -5.61 -7.58
C ILE A 20 -3.41 -5.42 -6.08
N VAL A 21 -4.59 -5.82 -5.61
CA VAL A 21 -4.95 -5.67 -4.19
C VAL A 21 -4.10 -6.58 -3.32
N SER A 22 -3.86 -7.83 -3.73
CA SER A 22 -3.06 -8.78 -2.94
C SER A 22 -1.61 -8.30 -2.81
N ALA A 23 -0.95 -7.99 -3.92
CA ALA A 23 0.43 -7.53 -3.91
C ALA A 23 0.61 -6.21 -3.14
N THR A 24 -0.33 -5.28 -3.26
CA THR A 24 -0.29 -4.02 -2.51
C THR A 24 -0.51 -4.24 -1.02
N THR A 25 -1.38 -5.20 -0.63
CA THR A 25 -1.61 -5.55 0.78
C THR A 25 -0.34 -6.11 1.41
N GLU A 26 0.27 -7.12 0.76
CA GLU A 26 1.53 -7.73 1.21
C GLU A 26 2.65 -6.69 1.36
N LEU A 27 2.79 -5.80 0.38
CA LEU A 27 3.79 -4.73 0.44
C LEU A 27 3.60 -3.82 1.66
N LEU A 28 2.36 -3.40 1.93
CA LEU A 28 2.07 -2.52 3.07
C LEU A 28 2.31 -3.23 4.40
N GLU A 29 1.86 -4.48 4.55
CA GLU A 29 2.09 -5.29 5.75
C GLU A 29 3.58 -5.41 6.06
N GLU A 30 4.39 -5.82 5.08
CA GLU A 30 5.84 -5.94 5.22
C GLU A 30 6.53 -4.60 5.51
N MET A 31 6.07 -3.51 4.89
CA MET A 31 6.63 -2.18 5.16
C MET A 31 6.36 -1.73 6.58
N LEU A 32 5.14 -1.92 7.09
CA LEU A 32 4.76 -1.53 8.44
C LEU A 32 5.48 -2.38 9.48
N ASP A 33 5.50 -3.71 9.29
CA ASP A 33 6.15 -4.66 10.20
C ASP A 33 7.67 -4.41 10.31
N ARG A 34 8.38 -4.32 9.17
CA ARG A 34 9.84 -4.11 9.17
C ARG A 34 10.29 -2.78 9.78
N ASN A 35 9.40 -1.80 9.84
CA ASN A 35 9.71 -0.48 10.37
C ASN A 35 9.09 -0.22 11.75
N ASP A 36 8.40 -1.21 12.33
CA ASP A 36 7.70 -1.10 13.62
C ASP A 36 6.75 0.11 13.64
N VAL A 37 5.94 0.24 12.57
CA VAL A 37 5.00 1.37 12.38
C VAL A 37 3.58 0.90 12.62
N GLY A 38 2.94 1.48 13.63
CA GLY A 38 1.51 1.28 13.88
C GLY A 38 0.64 2.07 12.91
N THR A 39 -0.65 1.70 12.81
CA THR A 39 -1.60 2.41 11.94
C THR A 39 -1.73 3.89 12.29
N ASP A 40 -1.67 4.22 13.58
CA ASP A 40 -1.82 5.59 14.09
C ASP A 40 -0.57 6.46 13.85
N ASP A 41 0.56 5.85 13.48
CA ASP A 41 1.80 6.55 13.15
C ASP A 41 1.83 7.04 11.69
N VAL A 42 0.92 6.54 10.85
CA VAL A 42 0.89 6.81 9.41
C VAL A 42 0.11 8.09 9.12
N ILE A 43 0.78 9.04 8.46
CA ILE A 43 0.23 10.37 8.18
C ILE A 43 -0.48 10.44 6.82
N LEU A 44 0.06 9.75 5.81
CA LEU A 44 -0.36 9.80 4.39
C LEU A 44 0.25 8.63 3.62
N ILE A 45 -0.50 8.07 2.66
CA ILE A 45 0.04 7.08 1.71
C ILE A 45 -0.18 7.55 0.28
N ILE A 46 0.91 7.60 -0.51
CA ILE A 46 0.85 7.95 -1.94
C ILE A 46 1.13 6.70 -2.76
N PHE A 47 0.19 6.35 -3.64
CA PHE A 47 0.34 5.24 -4.58
C PHE A 47 0.66 5.74 -5.98
N THR A 48 1.52 4.99 -6.67
CA THR A 48 1.78 5.14 -8.10
C THR A 48 1.80 3.76 -8.72
N SER A 49 1.21 3.60 -9.91
CA SER A 49 1.29 2.39 -10.71
C SER A 49 1.91 2.71 -12.07
N THR A 50 2.48 1.69 -12.71
CA THR A 50 2.87 1.80 -14.11
C THR A 50 1.63 1.87 -15.01
N PRO A 51 1.69 2.50 -16.20
CA PRO A 51 0.52 2.81 -17.02
C PRO A 51 -0.31 1.60 -17.48
N GLU A 52 0.30 0.42 -17.53
CA GLU A 52 -0.32 -0.84 -17.93
C GLU A 52 -1.24 -1.43 -16.85
N LEU A 53 -1.10 -1.03 -15.59
CA LEU A 53 -1.96 -1.48 -14.50
C LEU A 53 -3.20 -0.58 -14.40
N THR A 54 -4.34 -1.13 -14.83
CA THR A 54 -5.59 -0.40 -15.02
C THR A 54 -6.80 -1.07 -14.37
N ALA A 55 -6.66 -2.31 -13.87
CA ALA A 55 -7.78 -3.11 -13.39
C ALA A 55 -8.32 -2.68 -12.01
N GLU A 56 -7.51 -2.04 -11.16
CA GLU A 56 -7.92 -1.52 -9.85
C GLU A 56 -6.92 -0.48 -9.34
N PHE A 57 -7.37 0.41 -8.46
CA PHE A 57 -6.47 1.31 -7.74
C PHE A 57 -5.77 0.59 -6.58
N PRO A 58 -4.43 0.69 -6.43
CA PRO A 58 -3.70 0.09 -5.30
C PRO A 58 -4.26 0.48 -3.92
N ALA A 59 -4.80 1.70 -3.79
CA ALA A 59 -5.43 2.21 -2.58
C ALA A 59 -6.62 1.34 -2.08
N ALA A 60 -7.18 0.46 -2.91
CA ALA A 60 -8.20 -0.50 -2.47
C ALA A 60 -7.68 -1.47 -1.39
N ALA A 61 -6.37 -1.76 -1.35
CA ALA A 61 -5.74 -2.59 -0.33
C ALA A 61 -5.83 -1.99 1.08
N VAL A 62 -5.81 -0.65 1.18
CA VAL A 62 -5.82 0.11 2.44
C VAL A 62 -7.05 -0.22 3.29
N ARG A 63 -8.21 -0.51 2.65
CA ARG A 63 -9.45 -0.90 3.34
C ARG A 63 -9.33 -2.24 4.07
N LYS A 64 -8.53 -3.18 3.55
CA LYS A 64 -8.32 -4.49 4.18
C LYS A 64 -7.47 -4.38 5.45
N LEU A 65 -6.62 -3.36 5.53
CA LEU A 65 -5.68 -3.13 6.63
C LEU A 65 -6.21 -2.18 7.72
N GLY A 66 -7.48 -1.76 7.64
CA GLY A 66 -8.05 -0.81 8.62
C GLY A 66 -7.51 0.62 8.50
N LEU A 67 -6.74 0.90 7.45
CA LEU A 67 -6.10 2.20 7.19
C LEU A 67 -7.02 3.18 6.42
N SER A 68 -8.32 2.88 6.30
CA SER A 68 -9.24 3.62 5.42
C SER A 68 -9.47 5.08 5.81
N HIS A 69 -9.07 5.48 7.02
CA HIS A 69 -9.16 6.84 7.52
C HIS A 69 -7.90 7.68 7.19
N ILE A 70 -6.87 7.03 6.66
CA ILE A 70 -5.60 7.64 6.30
C ILE A 70 -5.70 8.21 4.89
N PRO A 71 -5.32 9.49 4.68
CA PRO A 71 -5.35 10.11 3.37
C PRO A 71 -4.36 9.48 2.39
#